data_AF-A0A328ENE9-F1
#
_entry.id   AF-A0A328ENE9-F1
#
_cell.length_a   1.000
_cell.length_b   1.000
_cell.length_c   1.000
_cell.angle_alpha   90.00
_cell.angle_beta   90.00
_cell.angle_gamma   90.00
#
_symmetry.space_group_name_H-M   'P 1'
#
loop_
_entity.id
_entity.type
_entity.pdbx_description
1 polymer ?
#
loop_
_entity_poly.entity_id
_entity_poly.type
_entity_poly.pdbx_seq_one_letter_code
_entity_poly.pdbx_strand_id
1 'polypeptide(L)' 'MAVASLFATVQHYFSSLEENEPTSAWMGALIFGIIFLILAALDWQLIIRHKKVA' A
#
# COMPACT_ATOMS: atom_id res chain seq x y z
N MET A 1 6.10 -6.76 3.93
CA MET A 1 5.30 -5.77 4.69
C MET A 1 4.33 -5.00 3.79
N ALA A 2 4.58 -4.97 2.47
CA ALA A 2 3.74 -4.28 1.50
C ALA A 2 2.26 -4.77 1.47
N VAL A 3 2.02 -6.07 1.58
CA VAL A 3 0.65 -6.63 1.48
C VAL A 3 -0.30 -6.04 2.54
N ALA A 4 0.19 -5.76 3.75
CA ALA A 4 -0.61 -5.15 4.81
C ALA A 4 -1.06 -3.72 4.46
N SER A 5 -0.19 -2.91 3.85
CA SER A 5 -0.56 -1.54 3.45
C SER A 5 -1.50 -1.53 2.25
N LEU A 6 -1.39 -2.52 1.35
CA LEU A 6 -2.39 -2.71 0.28
C LEU A 6 -3.76 -3.03 0.87
N PHE A 7 -3.82 -3.93 1.85
CA PHE A 7 -5.08 -4.25 2.53
C PHE A 7 -5.69 -3.02 3.21
N ALA A 8 -4.88 -2.21 3.89
CA ALA A 8 -5.32 -0.95 4.50
C ALA A 8 -5.87 0.05 3.46
N THR A 9 -5.23 0.15 2.29
CA THR A 9 -5.70 0.98 1.16
C THR A 9 -7.12 0.59 0.76
N VAL A 10 -7.35 -0.71 0.54
CA VAL A 10 -8.63 -1.25 0.09
C VAL A 10 -9.71 -1.05 1.16
N GLN A 11 -9.42 -1.39 2.42
CA GLN A 11 -10.38 -1.24 3.53
C GLN A 11 -10.79 0.22 3.72
N HIS A 12 -9.82 1.14 3.78
CA HIS A 12 -10.12 2.56 3.93
C HIS A 12 -10.92 3.10 2.74
N TYR A 13 -10.56 2.73 1.51
CA TYR A 13 -11.27 3.23 0.33
C TYR A 13 -12.75 2.84 0.34
N PHE A 14 -13.05 1.57 0.56
CA PHE A 14 -14.44 1.09 0.57
C PHE A 14 -15.23 1.61 1.78
N SER A 15 -14.61 1.70 2.96
CA SER A 15 -15.24 2.30 4.15
C SER A 15 -15.61 3.77 3.90
N SER A 16 -14.71 4.56 3.31
CA SER A 16 -14.98 5.97 3.00
C SER A 16 -16.06 6.15 1.93
N LEU A 17 -16.19 5.22 0.98
CA LEU A 17 -17.29 5.26 0.01
C LEU A 17 -18.64 4.92 0.67
N GLU A 18 -18.67 3.98 1.61
CA GLU A 18 -19.86 3.65 2.39
C GLU A 18 -20.32 4.84 3.24
N GLU A 19 -19.37 5.60 3.80
CA GLU A 19 -19.64 6.84 4.54
C GLU A 19 -19.94 8.05 3.64
N ASN A 20 -19.98 7.86 2.32
CA ASN A 20 -20.24 8.89 1.31
C ASN A 20 -19.21 10.05 1.33
N GLU A 21 -17.96 9.72 1.68
CA GLU A 21 -16.81 10.61 1.75
C GLU A 21 -15.81 10.34 0.61
N PRO A 22 -16.15 10.68 -0.65
CA PRO A 22 -15.32 10.31 -1.81
C PRO A 22 -13.93 10.95 -1.78
N THR A 23 -13.81 12.17 -1.23
CA THR A 23 -12.51 12.84 -1.07
C THR A 23 -11.61 12.07 -0.11
N SER A 24 -12.16 11.60 1.02
CA SER A 24 -11.44 10.79 2.01
C SER A 24 -10.98 9.46 1.40
N ALA A 25 -11.85 8.81 0.62
CA ALA A 25 -11.54 7.57 -0.10
C ALA A 25 -10.29 7.74 -0.99
N TRP A 26 -10.27 8.78 -1.84
CA TRP A 26 -9.14 9.04 -2.74
C TRP A 26 -7.86 9.44 -1.99
N MET A 27 -7.97 10.21 -0.90
CA MET A 27 -6.81 10.59 -0.08
C MET A 27 -6.20 9.38 0.64
N GLY A 28 -7.04 8.53 1.24
CA GLY A 28 -6.61 7.28 1.86
C GLY A 28 -5.96 6.33 0.84
N ALA A 29 -6.54 6.20 -0.35
CA ALA A 29 -5.97 5.41 -1.43
C ALA A 29 -4.59 5.92 -1.88
N LEU A 30 -4.42 7.24 -1.98
CA LEU A 30 -3.14 7.87 -2.29
C LEU A 30 -2.09 7.58 -1.19
N ILE A 31 -2.43 7.83 0.06
CA ILE A 31 -1.49 7.70 1.18
C ILE A 31 -1.06 6.23 1.35
N PHE A 32 -2.01 5.32 1.53
CA PHE A 32 -1.70 3.91 1.77
C PHE A 32 -1.17 3.22 0.50
N GLY A 33 -1.62 3.65 -0.68
CA GLY A 33 -1.11 3.16 -1.96
C GLY A 33 0.35 3.55 -2.20
N ILE A 34 0.75 4.79 -1.90
CA ILE A 34 2.16 5.22 -1.99
C ILE A 34 3.02 4.44 -1.00
N ILE A 35 2.55 4.26 0.24
CA ILE A 35 3.26 3.43 1.24
C ILE A 35 3.44 2.00 0.71
N PHE A 36 2.41 1.42 0.10
CA PHE A 36 2.51 0.11 -0.54
C PHE A 36 3.59 0.07 -1.62
N LEU A 37 3.64 1.04 -2.52
CA LEU A 37 4.65 1.08 -3.58
C LEU A 37 6.08 1.17 -3.01
N ILE A 38 6.29 1.98 -1.97
CA ILE A 38 7.60 2.08 -1.30
C ILE A 38 7.98 0.75 -0.67
N LEU A 39 7.07 0.14 0.11
CA LEU A 39 7.34 -1.13 0.77
C LEU A 39 7.54 -2.27 -0.23
N ALA A 40 6.80 -2.30 -1.35
CA ALA A 40 6.97 -3.28 -2.40
C ALA A 40 8.35 -3.14 -3.08
N ALA A 41 8.79 -1.90 -3.33
CA ALA A 41 10.12 -1.64 -3.86
C ALA A 41 11.23 -2.07 -2.89
N LEU A 42 11.05 -1.85 -1.59
CA LEU A 42 11.99 -2.30 -0.56
C LEU A 42 12.02 -3.83 -0.44
N ASP A 43 10.85 -4.48 -0.38
CA ASP A 43 10.70 -5.95 -0.35
C ASP A 43 11.41 -6.55 -1.58
N TRP A 44 11.24 -5.95 -2.77
CA TRP A 44 11.92 -6.35 -4.01
C TRP A 44 13.44 -6.18 -3.96
N GLN A 45 13.93 -5.03 -3.49
CA GLN A 45 15.37 -4.78 -3.34
C GLN A 45 16.03 -5.78 -2.41
N LEU A 46 15.37 -6.15 -1.31
CA LEU A 46 15.87 -7.15 -0.36
C LEU A 46 15.99 -8.53 -1.03
N ILE A 47 14.97 -8.96 -1.78
CA ILE A 47 14.99 -10.24 -2.50
C ILE A 47 16.14 -10.28 -3.51
N ILE A 48 16.31 -9.24 -4.34
CA ILE A 48 17.40 -9.19 -5.33
C ILE A 48 18.76 -9.19 -4.66
N ARG A 49 18.94 -8.39 -3.60
CA ARG A 49 20.22 -8.32 -2.88
C ARG A 49 20.57 -9.65 -2.22
N HIS A 50 19.59 -10.34 -1.64
CA HIS A 50 19.82 -11.65 -1.03
C HIS A 50 20.29 -12.68 -2.06
N LYS A 51 19.70 -12.69 -3.26
CA LYS A 51 20.11 -13.58 -4.37
C LYS A 51 21.49 -13.29 -4.96
N LYS A 52 22.07 -12.12 -4.70
CA LYS A 52 23.38 -11.71 -5.24
C LYS A 52 24.53 -12.00 -4.26
N VAL A 53 24.20 -12.23 -2.99
CA VAL A 53 25.15 -12.50 -1.90
C VAL A 53 25.22 -13.99 -1.56
N ALA A 54 24.15 -14.74 -1.83
CA ALA A 54 24.12 -16.21 -1.80
C ALA A 54 24.61 -16.81 -3.12
#